data_AF-G0R4F5-F1
#
_entry.id   AF-G0R4F5-F1
#
_cell.length_a   1.000
_cell.length_b   1.000
_cell.length_c   1.000
_cell.angle_alpha   90.00
_cell.angle_beta   90.00
_cell.angle_gamma   90.00
#
_symmetry.space_group_name_H-M   'P 1'
#
loop_
_entity.id
_entity.type
_entity.pdbx_description
1 polymer ?
#
loop_
_entity_poly.entity_id
_entity_poly.type
_entity_poly.pdbx_seq_one_letter_code
_entity_poly.pdbx_strand_id
1 'polypeptide(L)'
;MGASVAKYSLIKNKEIHAKFLYDNDFTKSKLFYIANSFEKDVKQRLYIEKGWPENIYYMSKILLNSYTGLLVNYKNIHDNQIRVYGCCPGWVKTDLGGPKAPMPVERSLITPLYLLGLQEFQQEIQGKLFLNKKVVSLE
;
A
#
# COMPACT_ATOMS: atom_id res chain seq x y z
N MET A 1 3.12 -16.87 4.13
CA MET A 1 2.72 -15.48 3.86
C MET A 1 3.65 -14.57 4.66
N GLY A 2 4.64 -13.95 4.02
CA GLY A 2 5.48 -12.94 4.67
C GLY A 2 4.85 -11.56 4.55
N ALA A 3 5.30 -10.60 5.35
CA ALA A 3 4.94 -9.22 5.15
C ALA A 3 5.56 -8.73 3.84
N SER A 4 4.75 -8.71 2.79
CA SER A 4 5.08 -8.03 1.56
C SER A 4 4.67 -6.56 1.70
N VAL A 5 5.56 -5.67 1.28
CA VAL A 5 5.30 -4.24 1.10
C VAL A 5 4.21 -4.00 0.04
N ALA A 6 3.82 -5.07 -0.69
CA ALA A 6 2.80 -5.05 -1.73
C ALA A 6 3.20 -4.07 -2.85
N LYS A 7 4.34 -4.38 -3.48
CA LYS A 7 4.90 -3.63 -4.60
C LYS A 7 4.08 -3.81 -5.88
N TYR A 8 4.13 -2.82 -6.76
CA TYR A 8 3.47 -2.82 -8.06
C TYR A 8 4.00 -3.89 -9.00
N SER A 9 5.27 -4.29 -8.86
CA SER A 9 5.87 -5.44 -9.57
C SER A 9 5.17 -6.80 -9.37
N LEU A 10 4.25 -6.90 -8.41
CA LEU A 10 3.35 -8.05 -8.24
C LEU A 10 2.22 -8.08 -9.28
N ILE A 11 1.89 -6.95 -9.91
CA ILE A 11 0.95 -6.85 -11.04
C ILE A 11 1.72 -7.21 -12.30
N LYS A 12 1.40 -8.35 -12.90
CA LYS A 12 2.03 -8.85 -14.13
C LYS A 12 1.39 -8.27 -15.38
N ASN A 13 0.16 -7.80 -15.29
CA ASN A 13 -0.49 -7.04 -16.35
C ASN A 13 0.26 -5.73 -16.61
N LYS A 14 0.91 -5.62 -17.77
CA LYS A 14 1.76 -4.48 -18.11
C LYS A 14 0.98 -3.17 -18.20
N GLU A 15 -0.25 -3.20 -18.71
CA GLU A 15 -1.08 -2.01 -18.85
C GLU A 15 -1.53 -1.47 -17.49
N ILE A 16 -2.01 -2.35 -16.60
CA ILE A 16 -2.41 -1.95 -15.25
C ILE A 16 -1.18 -1.51 -14.45
N HIS A 17 -0.07 -2.23 -14.55
CA HIS A 17 1.18 -1.85 -13.87
C HIS A 17 1.67 -0.48 -14.33
N ALA A 18 1.65 -0.19 -15.64
CA ALA A 18 2.02 1.11 -16.17
C ALA A 18 1.16 2.26 -15.62
N LYS A 19 -0.13 2.04 -15.36
CA LYS A 19 -1.00 3.05 -14.73
C LYS A 19 -0.50 3.44 -13.33
N PHE A 20 0.04 2.50 -12.55
CA PHE A 20 0.58 2.81 -11.22
C PHE A 20 1.92 3.54 -11.25
N LEU A 21 2.72 3.35 -12.32
CA LEU A 21 4.07 3.92 -12.42
C LEU A 21 4.13 5.25 -13.16
N TYR A 22 3.30 5.44 -14.19
CA TYR A 22 3.52 6.48 -15.19
C TYR A 22 2.30 7.37 -15.47
N ASP A 23 1.14 7.10 -14.85
CA ASP A 23 -0.04 7.97 -15.02
C ASP A 23 0.11 9.24 -14.17
N ASN A 24 0.52 10.34 -14.82
CA ASN A 24 0.67 11.64 -14.16
C ASN A 24 -0.67 12.25 -13.68
N ASP A 25 -1.80 11.71 -14.13
CA ASP A 25 -3.15 12.10 -13.72
C ASP A 25 -3.83 10.95 -12.94
N PHE A 26 -3.06 10.19 -12.16
CA PHE A 26 -3.63 9.10 -11.37
C PHE A 26 -4.55 9.66 -10.27
N THR A 27 -5.84 9.30 -10.32
CA THR A 27 -6.87 9.83 -9.41
C THR A 27 -7.55 8.72 -8.61
N LYS A 28 -8.29 9.10 -7.56
CA LYS A 28 -9.14 8.16 -6.80
C LYS A 28 -10.08 7.38 -7.71
N SER A 29 -10.72 8.05 -8.67
CA SER A 29 -11.66 7.40 -9.59
C SER A 29 -10.97 6.33 -10.45
N LYS A 30 -9.76 6.62 -10.96
CA LYS A 30 -8.95 5.64 -11.71
C LYS A 30 -8.53 4.45 -10.83
N LEU A 31 -8.10 4.71 -9.59
CA LEU A 31 -7.77 3.64 -8.64
C LEU A 31 -8.98 2.75 -8.31
N PHE A 32 -10.15 3.34 -8.09
CA PHE A 32 -11.39 2.60 -7.81
C PHE A 32 -11.86 1.81 -9.03
N TYR A 33 -11.68 2.35 -10.23
CA TYR A 33 -11.91 1.60 -11.46
C TYR A 33 -11.04 0.33 -11.52
N ILE A 34 -9.73 0.45 -11.23
CA ILE A 34 -8.81 -0.71 -11.17
C ILE A 34 -9.28 -1.73 -10.12
N ALA A 35 -9.69 -1.26 -8.92
CA ALA A 35 -10.20 -2.13 -7.86
C ALA A 35 -11.46 -2.91 -8.31
N ASN A 36 -12.41 -2.24 -8.95
CA ASN A 36 -13.63 -2.86 -9.47
C ASN A 36 -13.34 -3.84 -10.61
N SER A 37 -12.38 -3.52 -11.49
CA SER A 37 -11.92 -4.45 -12.53
C SER A 37 -11.31 -5.71 -11.94
N PHE A 38 -10.46 -5.57 -10.92
CA PHE A 38 -9.90 -6.71 -10.20
C PHE A 38 -10.98 -7.57 -9.57
N GLU A 39 -11.95 -6.98 -8.86
CA GLU A 39 -13.06 -7.72 -8.25
C GLU A 39 -13.87 -8.50 -9.29
N LYS A 40 -14.17 -7.87 -10.43
CA LYS A 40 -14.86 -8.53 -11.56
C LYS A 40 -14.06 -9.72 -12.07
N ASP A 41 -12.75 -9.56 -12.28
CA ASP A 41 -11.88 -10.60 -12.80
C ASP A 41 -11.68 -11.75 -11.81
N VAL A 42 -11.67 -11.47 -10.50
CA VAL A 42 -11.69 -12.49 -9.44
C VAL A 42 -12.99 -13.29 -9.50
N LYS A 43 -14.15 -12.63 -9.60
CA LYS A 43 -15.47 -13.31 -9.72
C LYS A 43 -15.55 -14.21 -10.95
N GLN A 44 -14.89 -13.82 -12.04
CA GLN A 44 -14.82 -14.58 -13.29
C GLN A 44 -13.70 -15.64 -13.31
N ARG A 45 -12.88 -15.73 -12.24
CA ARG A 45 -11.68 -16.58 -12.16
C ARG A 45 -10.62 -16.30 -13.23
N LEU A 46 -10.60 -15.08 -13.76
CA LEU A 46 -9.67 -14.64 -14.81
C LEU A 46 -8.45 -13.89 -14.25
N TYR A 47 -8.38 -13.69 -12.92
CA TYR A 47 -7.40 -12.78 -12.33
C TYR A 47 -5.94 -13.20 -12.59
N ILE A 48 -5.62 -14.50 -12.54
CA ILE A 48 -4.27 -15.02 -12.84
C ILE A 48 -3.94 -14.81 -14.32
N GLU A 49 -4.83 -15.22 -15.22
CA GLU A 49 -4.66 -15.08 -16.68
C GLU A 49 -4.47 -13.63 -17.10
N LYS A 50 -5.24 -12.72 -16.49
CA LYS A 50 -5.14 -11.28 -16.74
C LYS A 50 -3.96 -10.62 -16.05
N GLY A 51 -3.12 -11.37 -15.34
CA GLY A 51 -1.88 -10.87 -14.74
C GLY A 51 -2.08 -10.04 -13.47
N TRP A 52 -3.18 -10.23 -12.74
CA TRP A 52 -3.33 -9.67 -11.39
C TRP A 52 -2.46 -10.46 -10.39
N PRO A 53 -2.15 -9.89 -9.20
CA PRO A 53 -1.46 -10.65 -8.16
C PRO A 53 -2.24 -11.91 -7.78
N GLU A 54 -1.54 -13.05 -7.70
CA GLU A 54 -2.16 -14.34 -7.30
C GLU A 54 -2.75 -14.28 -5.89
N ASN A 55 -2.12 -13.51 -5.00
CA ASN A 55 -2.60 -13.30 -3.65
C ASN A 55 -3.44 -12.03 -3.60
N ILE A 56 -4.75 -12.19 -3.41
CA ILE A 56 -5.74 -11.10 -3.29
C ILE A 56 -5.36 -10.11 -2.18
N TYR A 57 -4.72 -10.57 -1.10
CA TYR A 57 -4.20 -9.70 -0.06
C TYR A 57 -3.14 -8.72 -0.58
N TYR A 58 -2.30 -9.11 -1.53
CA TYR A 58 -1.33 -8.19 -2.12
C TYR A 58 -2.03 -7.12 -2.94
N MET A 59 -3.07 -7.47 -3.71
CA MET A 59 -3.82 -6.48 -4.46
C MET A 59 -4.53 -5.48 -3.53
N SER A 60 -5.13 -5.95 -2.43
CA SER A 60 -5.77 -5.04 -1.47
C SER A 60 -4.78 -4.07 -0.81
N LYS A 61 -3.55 -4.53 -0.51
CA LYS A 61 -2.49 -3.67 0.03
C LYS A 61 -1.89 -2.73 -1.01
N ILE A 62 -1.74 -3.15 -2.27
CA ILE A 62 -1.36 -2.25 -3.37
C ILE A 62 -2.37 -1.09 -3.46
N LEU A 63 -3.67 -1.41 -3.54
CA LEU A 63 -4.73 -0.41 -3.63
C LEU A 63 -4.73 0.55 -2.43
N LEU A 64 -4.58 0.01 -1.21
CA LEU A 64 -4.50 0.82 0.01
C LEU A 64 -3.28 1.77 0.02
N ASN A 65 -2.12 1.26 -0.35
CA ASN A 65 -0.88 2.04 -0.39
C ASN A 65 -0.97 3.14 -1.46
N SER A 66 -1.50 2.85 -2.64
CA SER A 66 -1.71 3.86 -3.68
C SER A 66 -2.75 4.91 -3.26
N TYR A 67 -3.83 4.51 -2.57
CA TYR A 67 -4.80 5.45 -2.05
C TYR A 67 -4.21 6.38 -0.99
N THR A 68 -3.32 5.86 -0.15
CA THR A 68 -2.58 6.65 0.84
C THR A 68 -1.79 7.78 0.19
N GLY A 69 -1.11 7.49 -0.93
CA GLY A 69 -0.43 8.51 -1.72
C GLY A 69 -1.38 9.53 -2.35
N LEU A 70 -2.58 9.14 -2.76
CA LEU A 70 -3.58 10.05 -3.33
C LEU A 70 -4.22 10.97 -2.28
N LEU A 71 -4.39 10.49 -1.04
CA LEU A 71 -5.02 11.25 0.04
C LEU A 71 -4.30 12.57 0.33
N VAL A 72 -2.99 12.64 0.09
CA VAL A 72 -2.17 13.83 0.36
C VAL A 72 -2.61 15.04 -0.45
N ASN A 73 -3.21 14.81 -1.63
CA ASN A 73 -3.65 15.84 -2.56
C ASN A 73 -5.04 16.39 -2.22
N TYR A 74 -5.69 15.85 -1.19
CA TYR A 74 -7.02 16.29 -0.81
C TYR A 74 -6.92 17.64 -0.12
N LYS A 75 -7.72 18.61 -0.57
CA LYS A 75 -7.69 19.99 -0.05
C LYS A 75 -7.73 20.06 1.48
N ASN A 76 -8.60 19.29 2.14
CA ASN A 76 -8.70 19.28 3.59
C ASN A 76 -7.49 18.61 4.28
N ILE A 77 -6.78 17.69 3.63
CA ILE A 77 -5.56 17.08 4.14
C ILE A 77 -4.40 18.07 4.00
N HIS A 78 -4.25 18.64 2.80
CA HIS A 78 -3.21 19.58 2.45
C HIS A 78 -3.30 20.89 3.26
N ASP A 79 -4.46 21.55 3.25
CA ASP A 79 -4.66 22.87 3.88
C ASP A 79 -4.51 22.81 5.41
N ASN A 80 -4.81 21.66 6.03
CA ASN A 80 -4.69 21.46 7.48
C ASN A 80 -3.37 20.76 7.87
N GLN A 81 -2.44 20.56 6.93
CA GLN A 81 -1.16 19.87 7.17
C GLN A 81 -1.32 18.50 7.86
N ILE A 82 -2.39 17.77 7.51
CA ILE A 82 -2.63 16.44 8.05
C ILE A 82 -1.57 15.48 7.50
N ARG A 83 -0.91 14.75 8.40
CA ARG A 83 0.13 13.79 8.06
C ARG A 83 -0.48 12.43 7.73
N VAL A 84 -0.18 11.91 6.54
CA VAL A 84 -0.72 10.67 6.01
C VAL A 84 0.45 9.77 5.61
N TYR A 85 0.52 8.58 6.20
CA TYR A 85 1.59 7.62 5.93
C TYR A 85 1.03 6.22 5.82
N GLY A 86 1.61 5.43 4.92
CA GLY A 86 1.45 3.98 4.95
C GLY A 86 2.49 3.39 5.90
N CYS A 87 2.14 2.34 6.63
CA CYS A 87 3.13 1.59 7.40
C CYS A 87 2.94 0.07 7.24
N CYS A 88 4.05 -0.63 7.09
CA CYS A 88 4.11 -2.08 7.12
C CYS A 88 4.71 -2.51 8.47
N PRO A 89 3.96 -3.27 9.30
CA PRO A 89 4.42 -3.72 10.61
C PRO A 89 5.47 -4.85 10.53
N GLY A 90 5.78 -5.36 9.34
CA GLY A 90 6.56 -6.59 9.18
C GLY A 90 5.72 -7.85 9.39
N TRP A 91 6.35 -9.03 9.40
CA TRP A 91 5.66 -10.31 9.57
C TRP A 91 5.57 -10.64 11.06
N VAL A 92 4.42 -10.29 11.65
CA VAL A 92 4.20 -10.27 13.10
C VAL A 92 3.50 -11.53 13.59
N LYS A 93 3.86 -12.01 14.78
CA LYS A 93 3.27 -13.16 15.48
C LYS A 93 1.90 -12.81 16.06
N THR A 94 0.93 -12.72 15.17
CA THR A 94 -0.51 -12.55 15.45
C THR A 94 -1.27 -13.71 14.82
N ASP A 95 -2.59 -13.79 15.03
CA ASP A 95 -3.43 -14.81 14.37
C ASP A 95 -3.33 -14.73 12.84
N LEU A 96 -3.24 -13.52 12.28
CA LEU A 96 -3.08 -13.32 10.84
C LEU A 96 -1.68 -13.69 10.33
N GLY A 97 -0.63 -13.42 11.11
CA GLY A 97 0.74 -13.76 10.72
C GLY A 97 1.13 -15.21 11.01
N GLY A 98 0.43 -15.87 11.93
CA GLY A 98 0.66 -17.24 12.34
C GLY A 98 1.85 -17.44 13.28
N PRO A 99 2.00 -18.65 13.85
CA PRO A 99 3.01 -18.94 14.88
C PRO A 99 4.46 -18.90 14.36
N LYS A 100 4.66 -19.02 13.04
CA LYS A 100 5.97 -18.98 12.37
C LYS A 100 6.46 -17.55 12.07
N ALA A 101 5.65 -16.54 12.33
CA ALA A 101 6.06 -15.16 12.11
C ALA A 101 7.25 -14.81 13.03
N PRO A 102 8.34 -14.24 12.48
CA PRO A 102 9.57 -14.03 13.23
C PRO A 102 9.50 -12.81 14.16
N MET A 103 8.58 -11.88 13.92
CA MET A 103 8.52 -10.62 14.68
C MET A 103 7.49 -10.71 15.81
N PRO A 104 7.85 -10.39 17.07
CA PRO A 104 6.89 -10.25 18.15
C PRO A 104 6.04 -8.98 17.99
N VAL A 105 4.86 -8.95 18.63
CA VAL A 105 3.87 -7.87 18.48
C VAL A 105 4.44 -6.51 18.88
N GLU A 106 5.19 -6.46 19.97
CA GLU A 106 5.79 -5.24 20.54
C GLU A 106 6.71 -4.56 19.53
N ARG A 107 7.48 -5.35 18.76
CA ARG A 107 8.41 -4.83 17.76
C ARG A 107 7.69 -4.24 16.54
N SER A 108 6.47 -4.69 16.24
CA SER A 108 5.69 -4.19 15.12
C SER A 108 5.22 -2.74 15.29
N LEU A 109 5.16 -2.26 16.54
CA LEU A 109 4.73 -0.90 16.88
C LEU A 109 5.80 0.15 16.57
N ILE A 110 7.05 -0.26 16.34
CA ILE A 110 8.19 0.65 16.17
C ILE A 110 7.97 1.65 15.02
N THR A 111 7.46 1.20 13.87
CA THR A 111 7.23 2.09 12.72
C THR A 111 6.03 3.01 12.93
N PRO A 112 4.84 2.52 13.34
CA PRO A 112 3.72 3.39 13.71
C PRO A 112 4.07 4.45 14.77
N LEU A 113 4.73 4.06 15.86
CA LEU A 113 5.12 4.98 16.93
C LEU A 113 6.14 6.02 16.45
N TYR A 114 7.10 5.62 15.60
CA TYR A 114 8.02 6.56 14.96
C TYR A 114 7.28 7.63 14.15
N LEU A 115 6.30 7.23 13.33
CA LEU A 115 5.52 8.16 12.50
C LEU A 115 4.64 9.10 13.34
N LEU A 116 4.04 8.59 14.41
CA LEU A 116 3.25 9.39 15.36
C LEU A 116 4.13 10.42 16.10
N GLY A 117 5.38 10.06 16.41
CA GLY A 117 6.31 10.89 17.16
C GLY A 117 7.05 11.97 16.34
N LEU A 118 6.87 12.01 15.01
CA LEU A 118 7.41 13.10 14.19
C LEU A 118 6.86 14.44 14.71
N GLN A 119 7.72 15.44 14.86
CA GLN A 119 7.33 16.75 15.39
C GLN A 119 6.91 17.71 14.27
N GLU A 120 7.60 17.62 13.14
CA GLU A 120 7.44 18.54 12.02
C GLU A 120 6.73 17.86 10.84
N PHE A 121 6.02 18.68 10.07
CA PHE A 121 5.48 18.26 8.78
C PHE A 121 6.61 18.17 7.76
N GLN A 122 6.69 17.02 7.08
CA GLN A 122 7.73 16.71 6.09
C GLN A 122 7.08 16.32 4.77
N GLN A 123 7.12 17.24 3.80
CA GLN A 123 6.47 17.08 2.50
C GLN A 123 7.06 15.91 1.70
N GLU A 124 8.36 15.67 1.84
CA GLU A 124 9.13 14.67 1.12
C GLU A 124 8.80 13.23 1.52
N ILE A 125 8.15 13.01 2.66
CA ILE A 125 7.71 11.67 3.11
C ILE A 125 6.19 11.50 3.15
N GLN A 126 5.44 12.56 2.85
CA GLN A 126 3.98 12.57 2.85
C GLN A 126 3.43 11.52 1.86
N GLY A 127 2.43 10.74 2.29
CA GLY A 127 1.81 9.68 1.50
C GLY A 127 2.68 8.45 1.22
N LYS A 128 3.91 8.41 1.73
CA LYS A 128 4.83 7.29 1.48
C LYS A 128 4.59 6.12 2.43
N LEU A 129 5.04 4.94 2.01
CA LEU A 129 4.99 3.72 2.80
C LEU A 129 6.29 3.53 3.58
N PHE A 130 6.16 3.15 4.85
CA PHE A 130 7.28 2.89 5.74
C PHE A 130 7.38 1.43 6.16
N LEU A 131 8.61 0.93 6.26
CA LEU A 131 8.98 -0.33 6.90
C LEU A 131 10.25 -0.10 7.72
N ASN A 132 10.25 -0.52 8.98
CA ASN A 132 11.38 -0.33 9.89
C ASN A 132 11.88 1.13 9.91
N LYS A 133 10.95 2.09 10.02
CA LYS A 133 11.18 3.55 10.00
C LYS A 133 11.79 4.11 8.71
N LYS A 134 11.91 3.32 7.65
CA LYS A 134 12.45 3.75 6.35
C LYS A 134 11.34 3.79 5.30
N VAL A 135 11.39 4.81 4.45
CA VAL A 135 10.56 4.87 3.24
C VAL A 135 10.89 3.68 2.35
N VAL A 136 9.87 3.04 1.80
CA VAL A 136 10.01 1.97 0.83
C VAL A 136 9.29 2.35 -0.45
N SER A 137 9.95 2.12 -1.60
CA SER A 137 9.32 2.29 -2.89
C SER A 137 8.27 1.21 -3.15
N LEU A 138 7.13 1.64 -3.69
CA LEU A 138 6.07 0.76 -4.20
C LEU A 138 6.38 0.25 -5.61
N GLU A 139 7.32 0.88 -6.30
CA GLU A 139 7.80 0.46 -7.62
C GLU A 139 8.51 -0.92 -7.54
#